data_AF-A0A0C9XHM9-F1
#
_entry.id   AF-A0A0C9XHM9-F1
#
_cell.length_a   1.000
_cell.length_b   1.000
_cell.length_c   1.000
_cell.angle_alpha   90.00
_cell.angle_beta   90.00
_cell.angle_gamma   90.00
#
_symmetry.space_group_name_H-M   'P 1'
#
loop_
_entity.id
_entity.type
_entity.pdbx_description
1 polymer ?
#
loop_
_entity_poly.entity_id
_entity_poly.type
_entity_poly.pdbx_seq_one_letter_code
_entity_poly.pdbx_strand_id
1 'polypeptide(L)'
;NQTYSGRALKPDVTQVYNGTYSAAKYYPAMGSMGIGMNFSGTAVYVFLILANYRNDGAPVPWTSTVTRANFSVDGGSPVPFLHISNLSTTALQYNSLVFSLANLSNGDHRLDITTTGSTDIYVNFDYAVYT
;
A
#
# COMPACT_ATOMS: atom_id res chain seq x y z
N ASN A 1 0.36 2.94 -22.14
CA ASN A 1 1.82 3.06 -22.33
C ASN A 1 2.48 3.58 -21.07
N GLN A 2 3.07 2.70 -20.26
CA GLN A 2 3.99 3.13 -19.20
C GLN A 2 5.22 2.21 -19.25
N THR A 3 6.26 2.69 -19.92
CA THR A 3 7.62 2.14 -19.86
C THR A 3 8.31 2.71 -18.63
N TYR A 4 8.48 1.90 -17.60
CA TYR A 4 9.44 2.17 -16.54
C TYR A 4 10.45 1.02 -16.50
N SER A 5 11.72 1.34 -16.76
CA SER A 5 12.86 0.43 -16.92
C SER A 5 13.57 0.08 -15.61
N GLY A 6 12.89 0.21 -14.47
CA GLY A 6 13.29 -0.44 -13.23
C GLY A 6 12.52 -1.75 -13.09
N ARG A 7 13.18 -2.87 -12.79
CA ARG A 7 12.49 -4.10 -12.37
C ARG A 7 11.67 -3.77 -11.12
N ALA A 8 10.44 -3.30 -11.27
CA ALA A 8 9.51 -3.17 -10.16
C ALA A 8 9.11 -4.58 -9.71
N LEU A 9 8.76 -4.75 -8.44
CA LEU A 9 8.03 -5.95 -8.03
C LEU A 9 6.78 -6.06 -8.91
N LYS A 10 6.58 -7.24 -9.51
CA LYS A 10 5.45 -7.52 -10.40
C LYS A 10 4.56 -8.54 -9.70
N PRO A 11 3.49 -8.09 -9.03
CA PRO A 11 2.40 -8.96 -8.61
C PRO A 11 1.90 -9.84 -9.74
N ASP A 12 1.54 -11.07 -9.40
CA ASP A 12 0.80 -11.99 -10.26
C ASP A 12 -0.62 -11.46 -10.42
N VAL A 13 -0.93 -10.97 -11.62
CA VAL A 13 -2.23 -10.34 -11.95
C VAL A 13 -3.43 -11.28 -11.77
N THR A 14 -3.21 -12.59 -11.70
CA THR A 14 -4.28 -13.56 -11.40
C THR A 14 -4.70 -13.56 -9.93
N GLN A 15 -3.88 -13.01 -9.05
CA GLN A 15 -4.13 -12.91 -7.60
C GLN A 15 -4.49 -11.49 -7.15
N VAL A 16 -4.33 -10.50 -8.04
CA VAL A 16 -4.70 -9.10 -7.82
C VAL A 16 -6.19 -8.91 -8.06
N TYR A 17 -6.86 -8.09 -7.25
CA TYR A 17 -8.28 -7.82 -7.43
C TYR A 17 -8.56 -7.15 -8.77
N ASN A 18 -9.45 -7.75 -9.55
CA ASN A 18 -9.74 -7.37 -10.94
C ASN A 18 -8.49 -7.23 -11.86
N GLY A 19 -7.36 -7.86 -11.48
CA GLY A 19 -6.12 -7.80 -12.24
C GLY A 19 -5.43 -6.43 -12.30
N THR A 20 -5.81 -5.49 -11.43
CA THR A 20 -5.29 -4.12 -11.42
C THR A 20 -4.79 -3.70 -10.06
N TYR A 21 -3.60 -3.09 -9.99
CA TYR A 21 -3.00 -2.58 -8.76
C TYR A 21 -2.25 -1.27 -9.03
N SER A 22 -1.99 -0.49 -7.97
CA SER A 22 -1.19 0.73 -8.01
C SER A 22 -0.02 0.64 -7.04
N ALA A 23 1.21 0.68 -7.55
CA ALA A 23 2.42 0.58 -6.74
C ALA A 23 3.32 1.81 -6.88
N ALA A 24 3.92 2.23 -5.75
CA ALA A 24 4.83 3.35 -5.68
C ALA A 24 5.99 3.08 -4.71
N LYS A 25 7.11 3.75 -4.96
CA LYS A 25 8.24 3.82 -4.03
C LYS A 25 8.35 5.23 -3.50
N TYR A 26 8.41 5.36 -2.18
CA TYR A 26 8.76 6.57 -1.48
C TYR A 26 10.24 6.55 -1.12
N TYR A 27 10.89 7.70 -1.21
CA TYR A 27 12.20 7.97 -0.62
C TYR A 27 12.14 9.31 0.13
N PRO A 28 12.93 9.53 1.19
CA PRO A 28 12.75 10.66 2.11
C PRO A 28 12.75 12.05 1.45
N ALA A 29 13.54 12.23 0.38
CA ALA A 29 13.61 13.50 -0.34
C ALA A 29 12.31 13.89 -1.08
N MET A 30 11.34 12.97 -1.21
CA MET A 30 10.00 13.29 -1.74
C MET A 30 9.13 14.07 -0.74
N GLY A 31 9.46 14.07 0.55
CA GLY A 31 8.61 14.63 1.60
C GLY A 31 7.47 13.67 1.97
N SER A 32 6.45 13.55 1.11
CA SER A 32 5.31 12.64 1.29
C SER A 32 4.80 12.08 -0.05
N MET A 33 4.13 10.93 0.02
CA MET A 33 3.29 10.41 -1.06
C MET A 33 1.94 9.94 -0.51
N GLY A 34 0.92 9.80 -1.35
CA GLY A 34 -0.35 9.30 -0.87
C GLY A 34 -1.36 8.98 -1.97
N ILE A 35 -2.46 8.37 -1.53
CA ILE A 35 -3.62 8.00 -2.33
C ILE A 35 -4.83 8.62 -1.64
N GLY A 36 -5.63 9.37 -2.39
CA GLY A 36 -6.91 9.90 -1.92
C GLY A 36 -8.04 9.23 -2.68
N MET A 37 -9.09 8.81 -1.96
CA MET A 37 -10.30 8.28 -2.57
C MET A 37 -11.55 8.75 -1.84
N ASN A 38 -12.61 9.00 -2.60
CA ASN A 38 -13.93 9.29 -2.06
C ASN A 38 -14.78 8.03 -2.12
N PHE A 39 -15.59 7.78 -1.09
CA PHE A 39 -16.55 6.69 -1.04
C PHE A 39 -17.83 7.13 -0.35
N SER A 40 -18.94 6.44 -0.61
CA SER A 40 -20.21 6.70 0.06
C SER A 40 -20.64 5.43 0.78
N GLY A 41 -20.96 5.53 2.08
CA GLY A 41 -21.31 4.37 2.89
C GLY A 41 -21.12 4.61 4.39
N THR A 42 -20.87 3.52 5.10
CA THR A 42 -20.83 3.38 6.56
C THR A 42 -19.57 2.65 7.05
N ALA A 43 -18.81 2.04 6.13
CA ALA A 43 -17.53 1.39 6.42
C ALA A 43 -16.60 1.39 5.20
N VAL A 44 -15.30 1.25 5.46
CA VAL A 44 -14.24 1.07 4.46
C VAL A 44 -13.20 0.05 4.94
N TYR A 45 -12.72 -0.79 4.03
CA TYR A 45 -11.72 -1.83 4.23
C TYR A 45 -10.66 -1.72 3.14
N VAL A 46 -9.39 -1.59 3.51
CA VAL A 46 -8.29 -1.37 2.56
C VAL A 46 -7.37 -2.57 2.52
N PHE A 47 -7.08 -3.02 1.31
CA PHE A 47 -6.25 -4.18 1.04
C PHE A 47 -5.01 -3.78 0.24
N LEU A 48 -3.83 -4.17 0.73
CA LEU A 48 -2.55 -3.97 0.05
C LEU A 48 -1.95 -5.33 -0.36
N ILE A 49 -1.03 -5.27 -1.31
CA ILE A 49 -0.10 -6.37 -1.61
C ILE A 49 1.19 -6.10 -0.84
N LEU A 50 1.48 -6.91 0.17
CA LEU A 50 2.66 -6.71 1.02
C LEU A 50 3.87 -7.43 0.44
N ALA A 51 4.98 -6.72 0.35
CA ALA A 51 6.22 -7.24 -0.18
C ALA A 51 7.15 -7.74 0.92
N ASN A 52 7.54 -9.01 0.81
CA ASN A 52 8.67 -9.57 1.55
C ASN A 52 9.98 -9.35 0.76
N TYR A 53 11.07 -9.97 1.21
CA TYR A 53 12.40 -9.81 0.65
C TYR A 53 12.46 -9.86 -0.87
N ARG A 54 13.19 -8.91 -1.47
CA ARG A 54 13.43 -8.89 -2.91
C ARG A 54 14.81 -9.48 -3.21
N ASN A 55 14.84 -10.66 -3.83
CA ASN A 55 16.06 -11.27 -4.38
C ASN A 55 16.14 -11.08 -5.91
N ASP A 56 16.23 -9.85 -6.40
CA ASP A 56 16.24 -9.58 -7.84
C ASP A 56 17.55 -9.96 -8.57
N GLY A 57 18.36 -10.85 -7.99
CA GLY A 57 19.64 -11.28 -8.53
C GLY A 57 20.69 -10.16 -8.60
N ALA A 58 20.39 -8.98 -8.08
CA ALA A 58 21.32 -7.88 -8.03
C ALA A 58 22.23 -8.03 -6.80
N PRO A 59 23.55 -7.74 -6.93
CA PRO A 59 24.51 -7.80 -5.83
C PRO A 59 24.36 -6.58 -4.91
N VAL A 60 23.16 -6.33 -4.41
CA VAL A 60 22.85 -5.23 -3.50
C VAL A 60 22.55 -5.81 -2.12
N PRO A 61 23.20 -5.31 -1.05
CA PRO A 61 22.89 -5.77 0.30
C PRO A 61 21.48 -5.28 0.65
N TRP A 62 20.53 -6.21 0.78
CA TRP A 62 19.32 -6.04 1.61
C TRP A 62 18.41 -4.84 1.24
N THR A 63 17.74 -4.86 0.08
CA THR A 63 16.60 -3.94 -0.10
C THR A 63 15.36 -4.52 0.60
N SER A 64 15.23 -4.25 1.90
CA SER A 64 13.98 -4.48 2.63
C SER A 64 12.86 -3.67 1.98
N THR A 65 11.73 -4.31 1.67
CA THR A 65 10.57 -3.67 1.02
C THR A 65 9.53 -3.32 2.07
N VAL A 66 9.95 -2.52 3.04
CA VAL A 66 9.07 -2.05 4.12
C VAL A 66 7.87 -1.34 3.49
N THR A 67 6.67 -1.68 3.98
CA THR A 67 5.45 -0.93 3.67
C THR A 67 5.06 -0.14 4.90
N ARG A 68 4.81 1.15 4.72
CA ARG A 68 4.32 2.05 5.77
C ARG A 68 3.31 3.01 5.18
N ALA A 69 2.18 3.14 5.87
CA ALA A 69 1.11 4.04 5.48
C ALA A 69 0.37 4.52 6.74
N ASN A 70 -0.21 5.72 6.67
CA ASN A 70 -1.14 6.23 7.64
C ASN A 70 -2.49 6.42 6.96
N PHE A 71 -3.56 5.98 7.60
CA PHE A 71 -4.92 6.04 7.09
C PHE A 71 -5.74 7.04 7.88
N SER A 72 -6.40 7.97 7.21
CA SER A 72 -7.35 8.89 7.84
C SER A 72 -8.63 8.96 7.03
N VAL A 73 -9.77 8.93 7.71
CA VAL A 73 -11.08 9.17 7.11
C VAL A 73 -11.58 10.53 7.59
N ASP A 74 -12.02 11.38 6.65
CA ASP A 74 -12.57 12.73 6.88
C ASP A 74 -11.66 13.65 7.72
N GLY A 75 -10.34 13.53 7.54
CA GLY A 75 -9.37 14.30 8.31
C GLY A 75 -9.25 13.90 9.79
N GLY A 76 -9.83 12.76 10.18
CA GLY A 76 -9.67 12.20 11.52
C GLY A 76 -8.22 11.79 11.82
N SER A 77 -7.95 11.44 13.08
CA SER A 77 -6.63 11.04 13.55
C SER A 77 -6.05 9.90 12.70
N PRO A 78 -4.84 10.06 12.13
CA PRO A 78 -4.25 9.03 11.28
C PRO A 78 -3.97 7.75 12.06
N VAL A 79 -4.34 6.61 11.47
CA VAL A 79 -4.04 5.27 11.97
C VAL A 79 -2.81 4.72 11.24
N PRO A 80 -1.68 4.50 11.93
CA PRO A 80 -0.46 4.02 11.29
C PRO A 80 -0.51 2.52 11.01
N PHE A 81 0.09 2.12 9.90
CA PHE A 81 0.36 0.74 9.52
C PHE A 81 1.83 0.57 9.16
N LEU A 82 2.42 -0.53 9.60
CA LEU A 82 3.80 -0.91 9.30
C LEU A 82 3.87 -2.41 9.02
N HIS A 83 4.38 -2.75 7.84
CA HIS A 83 4.81 -4.09 7.51
C HIS A 83 6.33 -4.11 7.35
N ILE A 84 7.00 -4.90 8.20
CA ILE A 84 8.42 -5.20 8.10
C ILE A 84 8.56 -6.47 7.27
N SER A 85 9.32 -6.42 6.19
CA SER A 85 9.49 -7.54 5.27
C SER A 85 10.08 -8.77 5.96
N ASN A 86 9.51 -9.94 5.67
CA ASN A 86 10.14 -11.20 6.04
C ASN A 86 11.35 -11.47 5.13
N LEU A 87 12.54 -11.57 5.73
CA LEU A 87 13.79 -11.78 4.99
C LEU A 87 14.02 -13.22 4.49
N SER A 88 13.19 -14.18 4.92
CA SER A 88 13.32 -15.58 4.51
C SER A 88 12.52 -15.96 3.26
N THR A 89 11.72 -15.04 2.71
CA THR A 89 10.83 -15.33 1.59
C THR A 89 10.70 -14.14 0.64
N THR A 90 10.50 -14.44 -0.64
CA THR A 90 10.25 -13.45 -1.68
C THR A 90 8.78 -13.41 -2.12
N ALA A 91 7.93 -14.20 -1.46
CA ALA A 91 6.51 -14.26 -1.75
C ALA A 91 5.83 -12.93 -1.42
N LEU A 92 4.95 -12.47 -2.32
CA LEU A 92 4.05 -11.35 -2.06
C LEU A 92 2.83 -11.85 -1.27
N GLN A 93 2.31 -11.01 -0.37
CA GLN A 93 1.11 -11.30 0.41
C GLN A 93 -0.06 -10.52 -0.20
N TYR A 94 -0.95 -11.23 -0.89
CA TYR A 94 -2.15 -10.66 -1.52
C TYR A 94 -3.30 -10.58 -0.52
N ASN A 95 -4.33 -9.77 -0.83
CA ASN A 95 -5.54 -9.65 -0.01
C ASN A 95 -5.26 -9.32 1.47
N SER A 96 -4.20 -8.58 1.75
CA SER A 96 -3.82 -8.23 3.13
C SER A 96 -4.65 -7.04 3.60
N LEU A 97 -5.60 -7.27 4.50
CA LEU A 97 -6.35 -6.19 5.16
C LEU A 97 -5.41 -5.39 6.06
N VAL A 98 -5.16 -4.13 5.70
CA VAL A 98 -4.22 -3.25 6.44
C VAL A 98 -4.93 -2.16 7.23
N PHE A 99 -6.17 -1.85 6.87
CA PHE A 99 -6.97 -0.84 7.54
C PHE A 99 -8.45 -1.16 7.37
N SER A 100 -9.23 -0.91 8.43
CA SER A 100 -10.68 -0.97 8.40
C SER A 100 -11.26 0.06 9.34
N LEU A 101 -12.32 0.73 8.91
CA LEU A 101 -13.10 1.63 9.75
C LEU A 101 -14.59 1.40 9.45
N ALA A 102 -15.39 1.25 10.49
CA ALA A 102 -16.83 0.98 10.41
C ALA A 102 -17.59 1.93 11.35
N ASN A 103 -18.92 1.82 11.33
CA ASN A 103 -19.83 2.68 12.10
C ASN A 103 -19.70 4.17 11.75
N LEU A 104 -19.38 4.47 10.50
CA LEU A 104 -19.46 5.82 9.96
C LEU A 104 -20.94 6.20 9.76
N SER A 105 -21.23 7.49 9.83
CA SER A 105 -22.54 8.01 9.43
C SER A 105 -22.76 7.71 7.95
N ASN A 106 -23.92 7.18 7.56
CA ASN A 106 -24.19 6.93 6.15
C ASN A 106 -24.10 8.22 5.33
N GLY A 107 -23.14 8.29 4.41
CA GLY A 107 -22.90 9.47 3.58
C GLY A 107 -21.57 9.42 2.84
N ASP A 108 -21.18 10.57 2.29
CA ASP A 108 -19.92 10.72 1.57
C ASP A 108 -18.75 10.92 2.52
N HIS A 109 -17.68 10.17 2.26
CA HIS A 109 -16.46 10.14 3.04
C HIS A 109 -15.24 10.25 2.14
N ARG A 110 -14.14 10.69 2.72
CA ARG A 110 -12.83 10.69 2.06
C ARG A 110 -11.83 9.90 2.87
N LEU A 111 -11.21 8.91 2.23
CA LEU A 111 -10.05 8.20 2.75
C LEU A 111 -8.78 8.81 2.15
N ASP A 112 -7.85 9.19 3.01
CA ASP A 112 -6.48 9.56 2.65
C ASP A 112 -5.50 8.53 3.22
N ILE A 113 -4.69 7.96 2.33
CA ILE A 113 -3.60 7.04 2.63
C ILE A 113 -2.30 7.80 2.38
N THR A 114 -1.49 7.99 3.41
CA THR A 114 -0.26 8.79 3.31
C THR A 114 0.97 8.01 3.74
N THR A 115 2.08 8.24 3.06
CA THR A 115 3.37 7.64 3.40
C THR A 115 4.41 8.74 3.53
N THR A 116 5.09 8.72 4.67
CA THR A 116 6.22 9.57 5.03
C THR A 116 7.23 8.74 5.83
N GLY A 117 8.49 9.19 5.87
CA GLY A 117 9.50 8.52 6.69
C GLY A 117 10.93 8.94 6.37
N SER A 118 11.86 8.34 7.10
CA SER A 118 13.31 8.54 6.93
C SER A 118 13.99 7.43 6.11
N THR A 119 13.21 6.49 5.56
CA THR A 119 13.70 5.35 4.78
C THR A 119 12.89 5.15 3.51
N ASP A 120 13.43 4.36 2.58
CA ASP A 120 12.70 3.93 1.40
C ASP A 120 11.52 3.03 1.80
N ILE A 121 10.36 3.28 1.20
CA ILE A 121 9.11 2.57 1.49
C ILE A 121 8.46 2.15 0.17
N TYR A 122 7.96 0.92 0.11
CA TYR A 122 7.18 0.43 -1.01
C TYR A 122 5.71 0.26 -0.60
N VAL A 123 4.82 0.89 -1.36
CA VAL A 123 3.37 0.75 -1.17
C VAL A 123 2.78 0.16 -2.44
N ASN A 124 1.92 -0.83 -2.28
CA ASN A 124 1.20 -1.46 -3.37
C ASN A 124 -0.28 -1.63 -2.99
N PHE A 125 -1.09 -0.70 -3.49
CA PHE A 125 -2.53 -0.68 -3.31
C PHE A 125 -3.20 -1.63 -4.28
N ASP A 126 -4.01 -2.54 -3.75
CA ASP A 126 -4.79 -3.50 -4.52
C ASP A 126 -6.21 -2.94 -4.71
N TYR A 127 -7.00 -2.95 -3.64
CA TYR A 127 -8.38 -2.48 -3.65
C TYR A 127 -8.84 -2.00 -2.28
N ALA A 128 -9.97 -1.31 -2.28
CA ALA A 128 -10.73 -1.01 -1.08
C ALA A 128 -12.20 -1.38 -1.30
N VAL A 129 -12.85 -1.86 -0.25
CA VAL A 129 -14.28 -2.18 -0.22
C VAL A 129 -14.96 -1.23 0.74
N TYR A 130 -16.13 -0.72 0.39
CA TYR A 130 -16.98 0.10 1.24
C TYR A 130 -18.43 -0.38 1.16
N THR A 131 -19.20 -0.08 2.20
CA THR A 131 -20.59 -0.56 2.38
C THR A 131 -21.53 0.54 2.76
#